data_AF-A0A4Y2NLJ7-F1
#
_entry.id   AF-A0A4Y2NLJ7-F1
#
_cell.length_a   1.000
_cell.length_b   1.000
_cell.length_c   1.000
_cell.angle_alpha   90.00
_cell.angle_beta   90.00
_cell.angle_gamma   90.00
#
_symmetry.space_group_name_H-M   'P 1'
#
loop_
_entity.id
_entity.type
_entity.pdbx_description
1 polymer ?
#
loop_
_entity_poly.entity_id
_entity_poly.type
_entity_poly.pdbx_seq_one_letter_code
_entity_poly.pdbx_strand_id
1 'polypeptide(L)'
;MLHKFNRRMIEVYGEQCLARCTIFRWCQCYEARRVNIKDLSRPGQTHVVTNSATISTVHQLIRQNRWITKREIAVELPIRKRTVHNIIHKMLGFGKVCAQCVPNYL
;
A
#
# COMPACT_ATOMS: atom_id res chain seq x y z
N MET A 1 -34.89 2.58 -19.87
CA MET A 1 -34.48 3.64 -18.92
C MET A 1 -33.06 4.14 -19.21
N LEU A 2 -32.06 3.26 -19.27
CA LEU A 2 -30.65 3.60 -19.50
C LEU A 2 -30.34 4.29 -20.85
N HIS A 3 -31.06 3.94 -21.92
CA HIS A 3 -30.89 4.56 -23.24
C HIS A 3 -31.27 6.05 -23.25
N LYS A 4 -32.34 6.41 -22.53
CA LYS A 4 -32.79 7.81 -22.38
C LYS A 4 -31.81 8.63 -21.53
N PHE A 5 -31.20 8.01 -20.51
CA PHE A 5 -30.19 8.66 -19.68
C PHE A 5 -28.89 8.92 -20.44
N ASN A 6 -28.38 7.92 -21.20
CA ASN A 6 -27.20 8.10 -22.02
C ASN A 6 -27.37 9.21 -23.06
N ARG A 7 -28.53 9.28 -23.73
CA ARG A 7 -28.82 10.35 -24.68
C ARG A 7 -28.76 11.73 -24.04
N ARG A 8 -29.36 11.91 -22.86
CA ARG A 8 -29.33 13.18 -22.11
C ARG A 8 -27.91 13.55 -21.64
N MET A 9 -27.11 12.58 -21.22
CA MET A 9 -25.72 12.82 -20.84
C MET A 9 -24.89 13.31 -22.04
N ILE A 10 -25.08 12.73 -23.22
CA ILE A 10 -24.39 13.15 -24.45
C ILE A 10 -24.86 14.55 -24.87
N GLU A 11 -26.16 14.86 -24.76
CA GLU A 11 -26.70 16.19 -25.08
C GLU A 11 -26.12 17.30 -24.19
N VAL A 12 -25.81 17.03 -22.92
CA VAL A 12 -25.28 18.02 -21.97
C VAL A 12 -23.75 18.12 -22.02
N TYR A 13 -23.05 16.98 -22.10
CA TYR A 13 -21.59 16.92 -21.97
C TYR A 13 -20.86 16.75 -23.31
N GLY A 14 -21.56 16.45 -24.40
CA GLY A 14 -20.98 16.28 -25.73
C GLY A 14 -19.80 15.31 -25.75
N GLU A 15 -18.66 15.79 -26.25
CA GLU A 15 -17.39 15.03 -26.32
C GLU A 15 -16.78 14.71 -24.95
N GLN A 16 -17.11 15.48 -23.91
CA GLN A 16 -16.65 15.24 -22.53
C GLN A 16 -17.52 14.19 -21.81
N CYS A 17 -18.53 13.64 -22.49
CA CYS A 17 -19.40 12.63 -21.90
C CYS A 17 -18.61 11.36 -21.55
N LEU A 18 -18.86 10.83 -20.36
CA LEU A 18 -18.33 9.54 -19.94
C LEU A 18 -18.77 8.44 -20.90
N ALA A 19 -17.89 7.45 -21.12
CA ALA A 19 -18.23 6.28 -21.92
C ALA A 19 -19.48 5.56 -21.38
N ARG A 20 -20.30 5.01 -22.28
CA ARG A 20 -21.54 4.30 -21.95
C ARG A 20 -21.36 3.21 -20.88
N CYS A 21 -20.23 2.50 -20.91
CA CYS A 21 -19.89 1.48 -19.92
C CYS A 21 -19.68 2.07 -18.51
N THR A 22 -19.06 3.25 -18.40
CA THR A 22 -18.86 3.96 -17.14
C THR A 22 -20.18 4.46 -16.58
N ILE A 23 -21.04 5.03 -17.42
CA ILE A 23 -22.39 5.48 -17.04
C ILE A 23 -23.20 4.30 -16.49
N PHE A 24 -23.15 3.15 -17.16
CA PHE A 24 -23.86 1.96 -16.71
C PHE A 24 -23.37 1.47 -15.33
N ARG A 25 -22.06 1.42 -15.11
CA ARG A 25 -21.48 1.06 -13.80
C ARG A 25 -21.95 2.00 -12.69
N TRP A 26 -22.07 3.30 -12.98
CA TRP A 26 -22.60 4.27 -12.03
C TRP A 26 -24.08 4.05 -11.71
N CYS A 27 -24.91 3.78 -12.73
CA CYS A 27 -26.32 3.44 -12.50
C CYS A 27 -26.47 2.20 -11.61
N GLN A 28 -25.67 1.16 -11.84
CA GLN A 28 -25.67 -0.05 -11.00
C GLN A 28 -25.25 0.24 -9.56
N CYS A 29 -24.20 1.05 -9.35
CA CYS A 29 -23.80 1.50 -8.01
C CYS A 29 -24.93 2.24 -7.30
N TYR A 30 -25.64 3.11 -8.02
CA TYR A 30 -26.76 3.87 -7.48
C TYR A 30 -27.94 2.97 -7.10
N GLU A 31 -28.32 2.02 -7.96
CA GLU A 31 -29.33 1.00 -7.65
C GLU A 31 -28.94 0.14 -6.45
N ALA A 32 -27.64 -0.16 -6.30
CA ALA A 32 -27.07 -0.83 -5.13
C ALA A 32 -26.99 0.07 -3.87
N ARG A 33 -27.64 1.24 -3.88
CA ARG A 33 -27.67 2.25 -2.80
C ARG A 33 -26.29 2.75 -2.37
N ARG A 34 -25.28 2.62 -3.24
CA ARG A 34 -23.96 3.20 -2.98
C ARG A 34 -24.04 4.71 -3.21
N VAL A 35 -24.24 5.45 -2.12
CA VAL A 35 -24.32 6.92 -2.11
C VAL A 35 -22.96 7.62 -2.11
N ASN A 36 -21.87 6.89 -1.86
CA ASN A 36 -20.54 7.48 -1.83
C ASN A 36 -20.04 7.78 -3.25
N ILE A 37 -19.93 9.07 -3.57
CA ILE A 37 -19.46 9.61 -4.84
C ILE A 37 -17.93 9.55 -4.95
N LYS A 38 -17.21 9.51 -3.83
CA LYS A 38 -15.74 9.44 -3.84
C LYS A 38 -15.29 8.06 -4.32
N ASP A 39 -14.17 8.06 -5.05
CA ASP A 39 -13.44 6.84 -5.35
C ASP A 39 -13.15 6.10 -4.04
N LEU A 40 -13.45 4.81 -4.02
CA LEU A 40 -12.94 3.95 -2.96
C LEU A 40 -11.43 3.98 -3.00
N SER A 41 -10.79 3.81 -1.85
CA SER A 41 -9.37 3.54 -1.79
C SER A 41 -9.07 2.44 -2.81
N ARG A 42 -8.32 2.79 -3.85
CA ARG A 42 -7.85 1.79 -4.80
C ARG A 42 -7.12 0.74 -3.97
N PRO A 43 -7.38 -0.56 -4.16
CA PRO A 43 -6.51 -1.56 -3.58
C PRO A 43 -5.11 -1.18 -4.03
N GLY A 44 -4.29 -0.73 -3.08
CA GLY A 44 -2.90 -0.42 -3.38
C GLY A 44 -2.27 -1.69 -3.93
N GLN A 45 -1.13 -1.58 -4.60
CA GLN A 45 -0.35 -2.76 -4.91
C GLN A 45 -0.03 -3.46 -3.58
N THR A 46 -0.77 -4.52 -3.29
CA THR A 46 -0.48 -5.41 -2.18
C THR A 46 0.94 -5.87 -2.46
N HIS A 47 1.88 -5.51 -1.58
CA HIS A 47 3.22 -6.06 -1.63
C HIS A 47 3.10 -7.54 -1.25
N VAL A 48 2.67 -8.36 -2.23
CA VAL A 48 2.59 -9.83 -2.20
C VAL A 48 3.95 -10.45 -1.83
N VAL A 49 5.04 -9.66 -1.90
CA VAL A 49 6.40 -10.07 -1.55
C VAL A 49 6.66 -10.12 -0.03
N THR A 50 5.74 -9.63 0.80
CA THR A 50 5.88 -9.69 2.26
C THR A 50 5.09 -10.87 2.81
N ASN A 51 5.60 -12.08 2.56
CA ASN A 51 5.12 -13.27 3.23
C ASN A 51 5.31 -13.10 4.75
N SER A 52 4.35 -13.53 5.57
CA SER A 52 4.46 -13.46 7.03
C SER A 52 5.72 -14.15 7.54
N ALA A 53 6.13 -15.25 6.88
CA ALA A 53 7.39 -15.94 7.14
C ALA A 53 8.61 -15.00 7.04
N THR A 54 8.66 -14.17 6.01
CA THR A 54 9.75 -13.21 5.78
C THR A 54 9.77 -12.10 6.82
N ILE A 55 8.60 -11.66 7.30
CA ILE A 55 8.51 -10.66 8.39
C ILE A 55 9.07 -11.27 9.68
N SER A 56 8.71 -12.52 9.99
CA SER A 56 9.20 -13.24 11.16
C SER A 56 10.71 -13.48 11.12
N THR A 57 11.28 -13.84 9.97
CA THR A 57 12.73 -14.01 9.84
C THR A 57 13.48 -12.70 10.03
N VAL A 58 13.02 -11.60 9.42
CA VAL A 58 13.60 -10.26 9.65
C VAL A 58 13.52 -9.87 11.13
N HIS A 59 12.39 -10.14 11.80
CA HIS A 59 12.23 -9.87 13.23
C HIS A 59 13.23 -10.68 14.08
N GLN A 60 13.46 -11.94 13.74
CA GLN A 60 14.43 -12.80 14.43
C GLN A 60 15.87 -12.31 14.23
N LEU A 61 16.27 -11.92 13.02
CA LEU A 61 17.60 -11.38 12.73
C LEU A 61 17.90 -10.13 13.55
N ILE A 62 16.93 -9.21 13.64
CA ILE A 62 17.05 -8.00 14.46
C ILE A 62 17.15 -8.34 15.95
N ARG A 63 16.47 -9.39 16.41
CA ARG A 63 16.52 -9.84 17.81
C ARG A 63 17.86 -10.48 18.17
N GLN A 64 18.45 -11.23 17.23
CA GLN A 64 19.76 -11.89 17.39
C GLN A 64 20.91 -10.88 17.34
N ASN A 65 20.88 -9.93 16.40
CA ASN A 65 21.89 -8.89 16.27
C ASN A 65 21.23 -7.50 16.21
N ARG A 66 21.29 -6.77 17.33
CA ARG A 66 20.72 -5.42 17.44
C ARG A 66 21.43 -4.37 16.60
N TRP A 67 22.63 -4.67 16.09
CA TRP A 67 23.40 -3.78 15.22
C TRP A 67 23.32 -4.15 13.74
N ILE A 68 22.49 -5.13 13.37
CA ILE A 68 22.34 -5.55 11.98
C ILE A 68 21.84 -4.40 11.08
N THR A 69 22.46 -4.28 9.92
CA THR A 69 22.15 -3.24 8.95
C THR A 69 21.09 -3.71 7.95
N LYS A 70 20.36 -2.74 7.39
CA LYS A 70 19.39 -2.98 6.30
C LYS A 70 20.02 -3.62 5.06
N ARG A 71 21.34 -3.50 4.87
CA ARG A 71 22.07 -4.09 3.75
C ARG A 71 22.35 -5.57 4.00
N GLU A 72 22.79 -5.93 5.21
CA GLU A 72 23.03 -7.32 5.58
C GLU A 72 21.75 -8.15 5.48
N ILE A 73 20.63 -7.65 6.03
CA ILE A 73 19.32 -8.31 5.89
C ILE A 73 18.91 -8.49 4.42
N ALA A 74 19.20 -7.50 3.56
CA ALA A 74 18.87 -7.57 2.14
C ALA A 74 19.68 -8.64 1.40
N VAL A 75 20.93 -8.85 1.81
CA VAL A 75 21.82 -9.89 1.27
C VAL A 75 21.44 -11.28 1.80
N GLU A 76 21.09 -11.38 3.08
CA GLU A 76 20.76 -12.65 3.73
C GLU A 76 19.42 -13.24 3.28
N LEU A 77 18.41 -12.39 3.03
CA LEU A 77 17.07 -12.81 2.62
C LEU A 77 16.77 -12.60 1.11
N PRO A 78 17.80 -12.42 0.27
CA PRO A 78 17.77 -11.81 -1.07
C PRO A 78 16.62 -10.81 -1.38
N ILE A 79 16.28 -9.91 -0.46
CA ILE A 79 15.17 -8.96 -0.64
C ILE A 79 15.68 -7.59 -1.04
N ARG A 80 14.93 -6.90 -1.91
CA ARG A 80 15.16 -5.49 -2.21
C ARG A 80 15.22 -4.65 -0.91
N LYS A 81 16.25 -3.80 -0.82
CA LYS A 81 16.48 -2.86 0.30
C LYS A 81 15.23 -2.04 0.67
N ARG A 82 14.44 -1.61 -0.32
CA ARG A 82 13.18 -0.86 -0.10
C ARG A 82 12.15 -1.68 0.68
N THR A 83 12.05 -2.97 0.39
CA THR A 83 11.15 -3.89 1.09
C THR A 83 11.62 -4.10 2.53
N VAL A 84 12.93 -4.30 2.75
CA VAL A 84 13.51 -4.40 4.10
C VAL A 84 13.21 -3.15 4.93
N HIS A 85 13.37 -1.96 4.33
CA HIS A 85 13.01 -0.70 4.99
C HIS A 85 11.53 -0.64 5.37
N ASN A 86 10.63 -1.03 4.46
CA ASN A 86 9.19 -1.08 4.75
C ASN A 86 8.85 -2.09 5.86
N ILE A 87 9.47 -3.29 5.86
CA ILE A 87 9.23 -4.30 6.90
C ILE A 87 9.64 -3.74 8.27
N ILE A 88 10.85 -3.18 8.39
CA ILE A 88 11.39 -2.69 9.65
C ILE A 88 10.54 -1.54 10.21
N HIS A 89 10.20 -0.53 9.39
CA HIS A 89 9.53 0.67 9.90
C HIS A 89 8.00 0.58 9.87
N LYS A 90 7.38 0.00 8.84
CA LYS A 90 5.92 -0.02 8.70
C LYS A 90 5.27 -1.25 9.32
N MET A 91 5.93 -2.41 9.28
CA MET A 91 5.35 -3.66 9.76
C MET A 91 5.80 -4.00 11.18
N LEU A 92 7.09 -3.83 11.48
CA LEU A 92 7.66 -4.12 12.80
C LEU A 92 7.75 -2.89 13.71
N GLY A 93 7.62 -1.68 13.17
CA GLY A 93 7.64 -0.43 13.95
C GLY A 93 8.99 -0.09 14.58
N PHE A 94 10.10 -0.67 14.12
CA PHE A 94 11.42 -0.40 14.68
C PHE A 94 11.99 0.95 14.24
N GLY A 95 12.63 1.64 15.18
CA GLY A 95 13.44 2.83 14.94
C GLY A 95 14.93 2.54 15.17
N LYS A 96 15.81 3.26 14.47
CA LYS A 96 17.24 3.23 14.77
C LYS A 96 17.50 4.13 15.98
N VAL A 97 18.08 3.59 17.03
CA VAL A 97 18.58 4.34 18.19
C VAL A 97 20.11 4.35 18.13
N CYS A 98 20.72 5.51 18.36
CA CYS A 98 22.17 5.63 18.47
C CYS A 98 22.60 5.25 19.88
N ALA A 99 23.71 4.51 20.02
CA ALA A 99 24.28 4.21 21.33
C ALA A 99 24.75 5.50 22.01
N GLN A 100 24.53 5.59 23.33
CA GLN A 100 25.04 6.68 24.13
C GLN A 100 26.51 6.40 24.48
N CYS A 101 27.39 7.39 24.27
CA CYS A 101 28.78 7.29 24.72
C CYS A 101 28.79 7.28 26.25
N VAL A 102 29.25 6.18 26.85
CA VAL A 102 29.43 6.07 28.30
C VAL A 102 30.89 6.39 28.62
N PRO A 103 31.20 7.43 29.43
CA PRO A 103 32.57 7.71 29.85
C PRO A 103 33.11 6.55 30.67
N ASN A 104 34.26 6.02 30.25
CA ASN A 104 34.94 4.97 31.00
C ASN A 104 35.88 5.65 32.00
N TYR A 105 35.47 5.70 33.27
CA TYR A 105 36.37 6.09 34.35
C TYR A 105 37.07 4.83 34.83
N LEU A 106 38.33 4.66 34.42
CA LEU A 106 39.25 3.66 34.97
C LEU A 106 39.72 4.09 36.37
#